data_AF-A0A1Q4R718-F1
#
_entry.id   AF-A0A1Q4R718-F1
#
_cell.length_a   1.000
_cell.length_b   1.000
_cell.length_c   1.000
_cell.angle_alpha   90.00
_cell.angle_beta   90.00
_cell.angle_gamma   90.00
#
_symmetry.space_group_name_H-M   'P 1'
#
loop_
_entity.id
_entity.type
_entity.pdbx_description
1 polymer ?
#
loop_
_entity_poly.entity_id
_entity_poly.type
_entity_poly.pdbx_seq_one_letter_code
_entity_poly.pdbx_strand_id
1 'polypeptide(L)'
;MENHGGFSLIESIVSLLIFVVTFSLASPLFVAQQKNNITNEIRTGAVSLSQQVLDNLRLETSLTLGETNESSISSLGRTYGYTQFVCTDRPSVAPDNSVSCDTTVDVNNPMRYILLQIDYNEETIYTVETIYTDIK
;
A
#
# COMPACT_ATOMS: atom_id res chain seq x y z
N MET A 1 -8.34 56.98 -27.98
CA MET A 1 -7.58 56.06 -28.84
C MET A 1 -6.64 55.30 -27.91
N GLU A 2 -7.03 54.08 -27.57
CA GLU A 2 -6.31 53.21 -26.66
C GLU A 2 -4.99 52.78 -27.30
N ASN A 3 -3.88 53.04 -26.60
CA ASN A 3 -2.55 52.70 -27.07
C ASN A 3 -2.26 51.24 -26.72
N HIS A 4 -2.57 50.32 -27.64
CA HIS A 4 -2.16 48.91 -27.53
C HIS A 4 -0.67 48.79 -27.87
N GLY A 5 0.20 49.16 -26.92
CA GLY A 5 1.64 48.94 -27.04
C GLY A 5 1.94 47.43 -27.01
N GLY A 6 2.34 46.86 -28.15
CA GLY A 6 2.87 45.50 -28.20
C GLY A 6 4.19 45.39 -27.42
N PHE A 7 4.43 44.23 -26.80
CA PHE A 7 5.64 43.95 -26.02
C PHE A 7 6.92 44.24 -26.81
N SER A 8 7.89 44.90 -26.16
CA SER A 8 9.22 45.05 -26.72
C SER A 8 9.92 43.69 -26.81
N LEU A 9 10.77 43.49 -27.83
CA LEU A 9 11.54 42.26 -28.04
C LEU A 9 12.43 41.94 -26.83
N ILE A 10 12.95 42.97 -26.15
CA ILE A 10 13.76 42.84 -24.94
C ILE A 10 12.91 42.35 -23.75
N GLU A 11 11.71 42.90 -23.57
CA GLU A 11 10.80 42.49 -22.50
C GLU A 11 10.36 41.03 -22.67
N SER A 12 10.20 40.60 -23.92
CA SER A 12 9.89 39.20 -24.25
C SER A 12 11.06 38.26 -23.88
N ILE A 13 12.31 38.66 -24.13
CA ILE A 13 13.50 37.89 -23.72
C ILE A 13 13.63 37.83 -22.20
N VAL A 14 13.42 38.95 -21.51
CA VAL A 14 13.48 39.00 -20.04
C VAL A 14 12.38 38.13 -19.42
N SER A 15 11.16 38.18 -19.98
CA SER A 15 10.04 37.34 -19.52
C SER A 15 10.32 35.86 -19.74
N LEU A 16 10.92 35.49 -20.88
CA LEU A 16 11.31 34.10 -21.16
C LEU A 16 12.38 33.61 -20.18
N LEU A 17 13.37 34.45 -19.84
CA LEU A 17 14.40 34.10 -18.86
C LEU A 17 13.80 33.86 -17.47
N ILE A 18 12.90 34.74 -17.03
CA ILE A 18 12.19 34.57 -15.75
C ILE A 18 11.37 33.27 -15.78
N PHE A 19 10.67 32.98 -16.88
CA PHE A 19 9.93 31.74 -17.06
C PHE A 19 10.81 30.49 -16.98
N VAL A 20 11.95 30.47 -17.66
CA VAL A 20 12.87 29.33 -17.64
C VAL A 20 13.43 29.10 -16.24
N VAL A 21 13.84 30.16 -15.53
CA VAL A 21 14.35 30.06 -14.16
C VAL A 21 13.27 29.53 -13.21
N THR A 22 12.07 30.11 -13.26
CA THR A 22 10.96 29.68 -12.40
C THR A 22 10.52 28.25 -12.69
N PHE A 23 10.43 27.86 -13.97
CA PHE A 23 10.09 26.48 -14.36
C PHE A 23 11.17 25.48 -13.92
N SER A 24 12.45 25.85 -14.04
CA SER A 24 13.56 25.00 -13.59
C SER A 24 13.52 24.75 -12.09
N LEU A 25 13.15 25.76 -11.30
CA LEU A 25 12.97 25.63 -9.85
C LEU A 25 11.72 24.82 -9.48
N ALA A 26 10.66 24.87 -10.29
CA ALA A 26 9.42 24.14 -10.04
C ALA A 26 9.44 22.68 -10.50
N SER A 27 10.27 22.33 -11.49
CA SER A 27 10.34 20.98 -12.07
C SER A 27 10.52 19.84 -11.04
N PRO A 28 11.40 19.97 -10.02
CA PRO A 28 11.56 18.92 -9.01
C PRO A 28 10.28 18.61 -8.22
N LEU A 29 9.38 19.59 -8.04
CA LEU A 29 8.13 19.40 -7.32
C LEU A 29 7.19 18.44 -8.07
N PHE A 30 7.14 18.54 -9.40
CA PHE A 30 6.31 17.63 -10.22
C PHE A 30 6.81 16.19 -10.13
N VAL A 31 8.14 15.99 -10.16
CA VAL A 31 8.74 14.66 -10.02
C VAL A 31 8.45 14.09 -8.62
N ALA A 32 8.61 14.90 -7.58
CA ALA A 32 8.31 14.48 -6.21
C ALA A 32 6.83 14.09 -6.05
N GLN A 33 5.90 14.89 -6.60
CA GLN A 33 4.48 14.59 -6.52
C GLN A 33 4.08 13.37 -7.34
N GLN A 34 4.67 13.17 -8.52
CA GLN A 34 4.46 11.95 -9.29
C GLN A 34 4.91 10.71 -8.51
N LYS A 35 6.08 10.77 -7.86
CA LYS A 35 6.57 9.67 -7.01
C LYS A 35 5.62 9.39 -5.84
N ASN A 36 5.16 10.43 -5.14
CA ASN A 36 4.21 10.29 -4.04
C ASN A 36 2.89 9.65 -4.51
N ASN A 37 2.38 10.08 -5.67
CA ASN A 37 1.15 9.51 -6.22
C ASN A 37 1.30 8.02 -6.55
N ILE A 38 2.42 7.61 -7.15
CA ILE A 38 2.70 6.19 -7.42
C ILE A 38 2.77 5.39 -6.12
N THR A 39 3.50 5.88 -5.11
CA THR A 39 3.59 5.21 -3.81
C THR A 39 2.23 5.10 -3.13
N ASN A 40 1.40 6.14 -3.21
CA ASN A 40 0.05 6.13 -2.66
C ASN A 40 -0.88 5.16 -3.41
N GLU A 41 -0.77 5.07 -4.73
CA GLU A 41 -1.51 4.11 -5.55
C GLU A 41 -1.16 2.67 -5.17
N ILE A 42 0.14 2.36 -5.02
CA ILE A 42 0.64 1.05 -4.57
C ILE A 42 0.06 0.70 -3.19
N ARG A 43 0.14 1.63 -2.23
CA ARG A 43 -0.44 1.43 -0.89
C ARG A 43 -1.95 1.23 -0.92
N THR A 44 -2.66 1.99 -1.76
CA THR A 44 -4.11 1.85 -1.91
C THR A 44 -4.48 0.49 -2.50
N GLY A 45 -3.71 0.00 -3.48
CA GLY A 45 -3.88 -1.35 -4.03
C GLY A 45 -3.63 -2.45 -2.99
N ALA A 46 -2.61 -2.29 -2.15
CA ALA A 46 -2.33 -3.22 -1.05
C ALA A 46 -3.44 -3.24 0.00
N VAL A 47 -3.98 -2.07 0.37
CA VAL A 47 -5.14 -1.98 1.27
C VAL A 47 -6.36 -2.67 0.65
N SER A 48 -6.66 -2.39 -0.63
CA SER A 48 -7.77 -3.04 -1.34
C SER A 48 -7.61 -4.56 -1.40
N LEU A 49 -6.39 -5.05 -1.64
CA LEU A 49 -6.09 -6.48 -1.63
C LEU A 49 -6.30 -7.07 -0.24
N SER A 50 -5.82 -6.39 0.81
CA SER A 50 -6.00 -6.86 2.18
C SER A 50 -7.48 -7.01 2.55
N GLN A 51 -8.33 -6.08 2.11
CA GLN A 51 -9.77 -6.16 2.31
C GLN A 51 -10.35 -7.36 1.59
N GLN A 52 -9.98 -7.57 0.33
CA GLN A 52 -10.44 -8.73 -0.45
C GLN A 52 -10.05 -10.06 0.22
N VAL A 53 -8.81 -10.19 0.67
CA VAL A 53 -8.34 -11.41 1.36
C VAL A 53 -9.10 -11.61 2.66
N LEU A 54 -9.22 -10.58 3.50
CA LEU A 54 -9.95 -10.67 4.76
C LEU A 54 -11.45 -10.96 4.55
N ASP A 55 -12.06 -10.43 3.49
CA ASP A 55 -13.45 -10.72 3.14
C ASP A 55 -13.62 -12.17 2.66
N ASN A 56 -12.68 -12.71 1.89
CA ASN A 56 -12.69 -14.12 1.52
C ASN A 56 -12.57 -15.03 2.74
N LEU A 57 -11.71 -14.71 3.69
CA LEU A 57 -11.56 -15.46 4.95
C LEU A 57 -12.84 -15.46 5.79
N ARG A 58 -13.64 -14.39 5.73
CA ARG A 58 -14.96 -14.35 6.41
C ARG A 58 -15.97 -15.30 5.79
N LEU A 59 -15.81 -15.67 4.52
CA LEU A 59 -16.68 -16.63 3.82
C LEU A 59 -16.27 -18.08 4.08
N GLU A 60 -15.04 -18.31 4.55
CA GLU A 60 -14.57 -19.65 4.88
C GLU A 60 -15.22 -20.17 6.16
N THR A 61 -15.79 -21.38 6.09
CA THR A 61 -16.38 -22.06 7.26
C THR A 61 -15.32 -22.63 8.20
N SER A 62 -14.07 -22.76 7.74
CA SER A 62 -12.95 -23.28 8.52
C SER A 62 -11.65 -22.62 8.06
N LEU A 63 -11.07 -21.80 8.93
CA LEU A 63 -9.76 -21.20 8.68
C LEU A 63 -8.65 -22.24 8.88
N THR A 64 -7.76 -22.34 7.90
CA THR A 64 -6.53 -23.13 8.03
C THR A 64 -5.54 -22.37 8.92
N LEU A 65 -5.07 -23.02 9.98
CA LEU A 65 -4.08 -22.44 10.89
C LEU A 65 -2.68 -22.47 10.26
N GLY A 66 -1.85 -21.49 10.64
CA GLY A 66 -0.48 -21.37 10.17
C GLY A 66 -0.31 -20.35 9.06
N GLU A 67 0.69 -20.57 8.22
CA GLU A 67 1.15 -19.64 7.20
C GLU A 67 0.63 -20.04 5.81
N THR A 68 0.09 -19.07 5.08
CA THR A 68 -0.30 -19.19 3.68
C THR A 68 0.39 -18.09 2.88
N ASN A 69 1.09 -18.47 1.82
CA ASN A 69 1.80 -17.56 0.93
C ASN A 69 1.20 -17.59 -0.47
N GLU A 70 0.87 -16.43 -1.01
CA GLU A 70 0.46 -16.25 -2.40
C GLU A 70 1.34 -15.18 -3.05
N SER A 71 2.03 -15.52 -4.13
CA SER A 71 3.06 -14.65 -4.72
C SER A 71 2.58 -13.81 -5.90
N SER A 72 1.37 -14.05 -6.42
CA SER A 72 0.92 -13.39 -7.64
C SER A 72 -0.59 -13.14 -7.65
N ILE A 73 -1.02 -12.05 -7.01
CA ILE A 73 -2.40 -11.56 -7.08
C ILE A 73 -2.47 -10.15 -7.66
N SER A 74 -3.40 -9.96 -8.59
CA SER A 74 -3.65 -8.67 -9.23
C SER A 74 -4.66 -7.85 -8.43
N SER A 75 -4.29 -6.62 -8.10
CA SER A 75 -5.19 -5.60 -7.51
C SER A 75 -4.90 -4.24 -8.14
N LEU A 76 -5.94 -3.54 -8.59
CA LEU A 76 -5.83 -2.23 -9.26
C LEU A 76 -4.78 -2.19 -10.40
N GLY A 77 -4.62 -3.29 -11.16
CA GLY A 77 -3.69 -3.36 -12.29
C GLY A 77 -2.22 -3.58 -11.92
N ARG A 78 -1.91 -3.90 -10.66
CA ARG A 78 -0.57 -4.26 -10.18
C ARG A 78 -0.58 -5.66 -9.56
N THR A 79 0.56 -6.32 -9.60
CA THR A 79 0.76 -7.64 -8.97
C THR A 79 1.38 -7.48 -7.60
N TYR A 80 0.81 -8.16 -6.62
CA TYR A 80 1.27 -8.20 -5.23
C TYR A 80 1.46 -9.66 -4.80
N GLY A 81 2.31 -9.84 -3.79
CA GLY A 81 2.32 -11.03 -2.95
C GLY A 81 1.58 -10.76 -1.65
N TYR A 82 1.12 -11.81 -0.99
CA TYR A 82 0.73 -11.73 0.41
C TYR A 82 1.18 -12.96 1.20
N THR A 83 1.49 -12.73 2.47
CA THR A 83 1.67 -13.76 3.48
C THR A 83 0.60 -13.58 4.55
N GLN A 84 -0.20 -14.61 4.75
CA GLN A 84 -1.23 -14.69 5.77
C GLN A 84 -0.77 -15.62 6.89
N PHE A 85 -0.92 -15.19 8.13
CA PHE A 85 -0.74 -16.01 9.32
C PHE A 85 -2.04 -16.09 10.09
N VAL A 86 -2.51 -17.30 10.38
CA VAL A 86 -3.68 -17.55 11.24
C VAL A 86 -3.22 -18.25 12.51
N CYS A 87 -3.30 -17.53 13.62
CA CYS A 87 -2.74 -17.92 14.91
C CYS A 87 -3.85 -18.05 15.96
N THR A 88 -3.61 -18.86 16.99
CA THR A 88 -4.50 -18.98 18.15
C THR A 88 -4.22 -17.92 19.21
N ASP A 89 -2.98 -17.43 19.26
CA ASP A 89 -2.56 -16.28 20.07
C ASP A 89 -2.07 -15.13 19.19
N ARG A 90 -1.91 -13.96 19.83
CA ARG A 90 -1.50 -12.74 19.13
C ARG A 90 -0.12 -12.90 18.49
N PRO A 91 0.02 -12.73 17.16
CA PRO A 91 1.30 -12.88 16.49
C PRO A 91 2.26 -11.75 16.88
N SER A 92 3.55 -12.06 16.94
CA SER A 92 4.61 -11.07 17.15
C SER A 92 5.53 -10.99 15.93
N VAL A 93 5.74 -9.79 15.41
CA VAL A 93 6.65 -9.52 14.30
C VAL A 93 7.99 -9.05 14.86
N ALA A 94 9.06 -9.77 14.53
CA ALA A 94 10.43 -9.41 14.92
C ALA A 94 11.05 -8.38 13.94
N PRO A 95 12.16 -7.72 14.31
CA PRO A 95 12.80 -6.71 13.47
C PRO A 95 13.33 -7.21 12.12
N ASP A 96 13.47 -8.53 11.95
CA ASP A 96 13.88 -9.20 10.72
C ASP A 96 12.67 -9.62 9.84
N ASN A 97 11.48 -9.11 10.15
CA ASN A 97 10.19 -9.49 9.56
C ASN A 97 9.76 -10.94 9.82
N SER A 98 10.47 -11.72 10.64
CA SER A 98 9.98 -13.04 11.04
C SER A 98 8.74 -12.91 11.92
N VAL A 99 7.75 -13.78 11.69
CA VAL A 99 6.49 -13.79 12.43
C VAL A 99 6.44 -15.01 13.32
N SER A 100 6.25 -14.78 14.63
CA SER A 100 5.91 -15.85 15.56
C SER A 100 4.40 -16.02 15.62
N CYS A 101 3.92 -17.21 15.31
CA CYS A 101 2.51 -17.57 15.24
C CYS A 101 2.27 -18.89 15.96
N ASP A 102 1.58 -18.87 17.10
CA ASP A 102 1.12 -20.10 17.74
C ASP A 102 -0.11 -20.64 17.00
N THR A 103 -0.13 -21.94 16.76
CA THR A 103 -1.21 -22.66 16.07
C THR A 103 -1.84 -23.74 16.95
N THR A 104 -1.44 -23.79 18.23
CA THR A 104 -1.96 -24.76 19.21
C THR A 104 -3.43 -24.47 19.50
N VAL A 105 -4.31 -25.40 19.14
CA VAL A 105 -5.76 -25.25 19.28
C VAL A 105 -6.18 -25.42 20.74
N ASP A 106 -6.66 -24.35 21.35
CA ASP A 106 -7.42 -24.42 22.59
C ASP A 106 -8.92 -24.55 22.29
N VAL A 107 -9.52 -25.65 22.75
CA VAL A 107 -10.96 -25.92 22.62
C VAL A 107 -11.84 -24.91 23.36
N ASN A 108 -11.29 -24.17 24.33
CA ASN A 108 -12.00 -23.14 25.08
C ASN A 108 -11.85 -21.74 24.46
N ASN A 109 -10.97 -21.58 23.47
CA ASN A 109 -10.70 -20.30 22.83
C ASN A 109 -10.96 -20.37 21.31
N PRO A 110 -12.15 -19.94 20.84
CA PRO A 110 -12.46 -19.88 19.41
C PRO A 110 -11.84 -18.67 18.70
N MET A 111 -11.09 -17.81 19.40
CA MET A 111 -10.46 -16.64 18.79
C MET A 111 -9.30 -17.05 17.89
N ARG A 112 -9.19 -16.38 16.74
CA ARG A 112 -8.10 -16.53 15.78
C ARG A 112 -7.55 -15.15 15.46
N TYR A 113 -6.25 -14.98 15.62
CA TYR A 113 -5.55 -13.79 15.20
C TYR A 113 -5.08 -13.99 13.77
N ILE A 114 -5.36 -13.02 12.91
CA ILE A 114 -4.96 -13.05 11.50
C ILE A 114 -4.01 -11.88 11.28
N LEU A 115 -2.78 -12.18 10.88
CA LEU A 115 -1.83 -11.20 10.40
C LEU A 115 -1.70 -11.37 8.90
N LEU A 116 -1.86 -10.30 8.15
CA LEU A 116 -1.70 -10.29 6.70
C LEU A 116 -0.64 -9.26 6.32
N GLN A 117 0.41 -9.73 5.68
CA GLN A 117 1.49 -8.94 5.11
C GLN A 117 1.31 -8.91 3.59
N ILE A 118 1.34 -7.71 3.01
CA ILE A 118 1.25 -7.52 1.56
C ILE A 118 2.59 -7.04 1.05
N ASP A 119 3.10 -7.75 0.06
CA ASP A 119 4.39 -7.49 -0.56
C ASP A 119 4.23 -6.93 -1.97
N TYR A 120 5.11 -5.99 -2.31
CA TYR A 120 5.24 -5.44 -3.65
C TYR A 120 6.73 -5.39 -3.99
N ASN A 121 7.13 -6.04 -5.08
CA ASN A 121 8.54 -6.19 -5.47
C ASN A 121 9.43 -6.72 -4.33
N GLU A 122 8.97 -7.79 -3.64
CA GLU A 122 9.71 -8.46 -2.54
C GLU A 122 9.87 -7.61 -1.26
N GLU A 123 9.21 -6.45 -1.18
CA GLU A 123 9.17 -5.60 0.02
C GLU A 123 7.76 -5.56 0.61
N THR A 124 7.64 -5.79 1.92
CA THR A 124 6.37 -5.64 2.64
C THR A 124 5.98 -4.17 2.73
N ILE A 125 4.92 -3.80 2.02
CA ILE A 125 4.44 -2.41 1.91
C ILE A 125 3.26 -2.12 2.83
N TYR A 126 2.57 -3.16 3.31
CA TYR A 126 1.40 -3.04 4.15
C TYR A 126 1.23 -4.27 5.05
N THR A 127 0.81 -4.04 6.29
CA THR A 127 0.52 -5.10 7.26
C THR A 127 -0.76 -4.77 7.98
N VAL A 128 -1.63 -5.75 8.13
CA VAL A 128 -2.89 -5.63 8.88
C VAL A 128 -3.03 -6.80 9.84
N GLU A 129 -3.45 -6.49 11.07
CA GLU A 129 -3.79 -7.46 12.11
C GLU A 129 -5.30 -7.38 12.34
N THR A 130 -5.97 -8.52 12.35
CA THR A 130 -7.39 -8.61 12.72
C THR A 130 -7.64 -9.83 13.61
N ILE A 131 -8.75 -9.81 14.34
CA ILE A 131 -9.21 -10.95 15.12
C ILE A 131 -10.47 -11.48 14.46
N TYR A 132 -10.51 -12.80 14.32
CA TYR A 132 -11.67 -13.56 13.91
C TYR A 132 -12.15 -14.40 15.09
N THR A 133 -13.46 -14.55 15.23
CA THR A 133 -14.05 -15.44 16.24
C THR A 133 -15.19 -16.18 15.57
N ASP A 134 -15.14 -17.50 15.62
CA ASP A 134 -16.23 -18.33 15.14
C ASP A 134 -17.41 -18.21 16.11
N ILE A 135 -18.56 -17.74 15.62
CA ILE A 135 -19.79 -17.65 16.40
C ILE A 135 -20.52 -18.97 16.21
N LYS A 136 -20.31 -19.91 17.13
CA LYS A 136 -21.09 -21.15 17.21
C LYS A 136 -22.53 -20.90 17.66
#